data_AF-A0A7Z0MNE1-F1
#
_entry.id   AF-A0A7Z0MNE1-F1
#
_cell.length_a   1.000
_cell.length_b   1.000
_cell.length_c   1.000
_cell.angle_alpha   90.00
_cell.angle_beta   90.00
_cell.angle_gamma   90.00
#
_symmetry.space_group_name_H-M   'P 1'
#
loop_
_entity.id
_entity.type
_entity.pdbx_description
1 polymer ?
#
loop_
_entity_poly.entity_id
_entity_poly.type
_entity_poly.pdbx_seq_one_letter_code
_entity_poly.pdbx_strand_id
1 'polypeptide(L)'
;MSPRLGGNGIPELIYYSSGIDLIAMTINYALGKPCNIPEQPDSLKPCASLIFGSDTAGQLSSITAVEELKNTFPELIECRFNYQAGDHVPAFEHSGNSLGYALFYCPLESDYPSMINRLQAALQLNIKQNLNPSN
;
A
#
# COMPACT_ATOMS: atom_id res chain seq x y z
N MET A 1 17.79 -5.56 12.89
CA MET A 1 17.54 -4.13 12.62
C MET A 1 18.42 -3.71 11.46
N SER A 2 17.88 -2.98 10.48
CA SER A 2 18.63 -2.52 9.30
C SER A 2 18.52 -0.99 9.17
N PRO A 3 19.61 -0.26 8.88
CA PRO A 3 19.62 1.21 8.79
C PRO A 3 19.12 1.67 7.42
N ARG A 4 17.84 1.43 7.13
CA ARG A 4 17.18 1.86 5.89
C ARG A 4 15.76 2.30 6.17
N LEU A 5 15.18 3.00 5.21
CA LEU A 5 13.75 3.24 5.16
C LEU A 5 12.97 1.92 5.10
N GLY A 6 11.80 1.90 5.74
CA GLY A 6 10.83 0.82 5.60
C GLY A 6 10.36 0.71 4.14
N GLY A 7 9.97 -0.50 3.72
CA GLY A 7 9.32 -0.69 2.41
C GLY A 7 7.81 -0.48 2.49
N ASN A 8 7.09 -0.75 1.40
CA ASN A 8 5.62 -0.81 1.35
C ASN A 8 4.91 0.45 1.86
N GLY A 9 5.45 1.61 1.48
CA GLY A 9 4.85 2.91 1.79
C GLY A 9 5.06 3.39 3.23
N ILE A 10 5.95 2.77 4.02
CA ILE A 10 6.17 3.19 5.41
C ILE A 10 6.69 4.64 5.53
N PRO A 11 7.69 5.11 4.75
CA PRO A 11 8.11 6.51 4.78
C PRO A 11 6.97 7.48 4.44
N GLU A 12 6.14 7.11 3.49
CA GLU A 12 4.95 7.85 3.08
C GLU A 12 3.91 7.87 4.22
N LEU A 13 3.67 6.75 4.91
CA LEU A 13 2.82 6.73 6.10
C LEU A 13 3.34 7.66 7.20
N ILE A 14 4.65 7.70 7.45
CA ILE A 14 5.24 8.64 8.41
C ILE A 14 4.94 10.07 7.99
N TYR A 15 5.12 10.39 6.70
CA TYR A 15 4.77 11.70 6.17
C TYR A 15 3.29 12.03 6.33
N TYR A 16 2.38 11.14 5.91
CA TYR A 16 0.93 11.38 6.00
C TYR A 16 0.40 11.42 7.44
N SER A 17 1.04 10.69 8.36
CA SER A 17 0.68 10.68 9.76
C SER A 17 1.16 11.94 10.47
N SER A 18 2.41 12.33 10.25
CA SER A 18 3.14 13.25 11.13
C SER A 18 3.63 14.54 10.45
N GLY A 19 3.55 14.61 9.12
CA GLY A 19 4.14 15.68 8.30
C GLY A 19 5.66 15.55 8.10
N ILE A 20 6.31 14.58 8.74
CA ILE A 20 7.76 14.39 8.66
C ILE A 20 8.13 13.69 7.35
N ASP A 21 8.80 14.42 6.44
CA ASP A 21 9.33 13.85 5.20
C ASP A 21 10.67 13.14 5.44
N LEU A 22 10.56 11.88 5.86
CA LEU A 22 11.72 11.06 6.18
C LEU A 22 12.60 10.77 4.95
N ILE A 23 12.02 10.75 3.75
CA ILE A 23 12.77 10.56 2.49
C ILE A 23 13.66 11.77 2.25
N ALA A 24 13.10 12.98 2.27
CA ALA A 24 13.86 14.22 2.09
C ALA A 24 14.94 14.39 3.16
N MET A 25 14.62 14.09 4.43
CA MET A 25 15.60 14.13 5.51
C MET A 25 16.75 13.14 5.30
N THR A 26 16.45 11.92 4.84
CA THR A 26 17.48 10.91 4.56
C THR A 26 18.40 11.35 3.41
N ILE A 27 17.83 11.93 2.35
CA ILE A 27 18.59 12.47 1.21
C ILE A 27 19.46 13.65 1.66
N ASN A 28 18.89 14.60 2.41
CA ASN A 28 19.64 15.76 2.91
C ASN A 28 20.80 15.34 3.80
N TYR A 29 20.58 14.39 4.69
CA TYR A 29 21.62 13.83 5.55
C TYR A 29 22.75 13.19 4.73
N ALA A 30 22.42 12.40 3.71
CA ALA A 30 23.40 11.77 2.83
C ALA A 30 24.24 12.79 2.04
N LEU A 31 23.67 13.97 1.75
CA LEU A 31 24.35 15.08 1.07
C LEU A 31 25.13 16.00 2.03
N GLY A 32 25.16 15.70 3.34
CA GLY A 32 25.79 16.55 4.35
C GLY A 32 25.06 17.89 4.57
N LYS A 33 23.80 17.99 4.18
CA LYS A 33 22.97 19.17 4.42
C LYS A 33 22.41 19.15 5.85
N PRO A 34 22.15 20.32 6.46
CA PRO A 34 21.43 20.39 7.73
C PRO A 34 20.07 19.69 7.63
N CYS A 35 19.78 18.81 8.59
CA CYS A 35 18.47 18.21 8.77
C CYS A 35 17.84 18.77 10.04
N ASN A 36 16.76 19.55 9.88
CA ASN A 36 15.95 19.99 11.01
C ASN A 36 15.04 18.84 11.40
N ILE A 37 15.44 18.09 12.43
CA ILE A 37 14.62 17.02 13.00
C ILE A 37 13.69 17.66 14.03
N PRO A 38 12.36 17.63 13.83
CA PRO A 38 11.44 18.12 14.83
C PRO A 38 11.51 17.23 16.07
N GLU A 39 11.45 17.83 17.28
CA GLU A 39 11.41 17.07 18.53
C GLU A 39 10.15 16.21 18.63
N GLN A 40 9.03 16.71 18.08
CA GLN A 40 7.74 16.06 18.00
C GLN A 40 6.97 16.56 16.79
N PRO A 41 6.07 15.74 16.20
CA PRO A 41 5.18 16.21 15.16
C PRO A 41 4.05 17.08 15.72
N ASP A 42 3.62 18.08 14.95
CA ASP A 42 2.55 19.02 15.35
C ASP A 42 1.19 18.32 15.54
N SER A 43 0.94 17.25 14.77
CA SER A 43 -0.23 16.40 14.93
C SER A 43 0.06 15.00 14.40
N LEU A 44 -0.69 14.02 14.89
CA LEU A 44 -0.66 12.64 14.38
C LEU A 44 -2.03 12.27 13.82
N LYS A 45 -2.06 11.92 12.54
CA LYS A 45 -3.22 11.32 11.88
C LYS A 45 -3.02 9.81 11.83
N PRO A 46 -3.90 8.99 12.42
CA PRO A 46 -3.78 7.55 12.30
C PRO A 46 -3.93 7.13 10.84
N CYS A 47 -3.02 6.28 10.37
CA CYS A 47 -3.02 5.75 9.02
C CYS A 47 -2.44 4.33 9.03
N ALA A 48 -2.76 3.55 8.01
CA ALA A 48 -2.30 2.18 7.88
C ALA A 48 -1.96 1.81 6.43
N SER A 49 -1.25 0.69 6.29
CA SER A 49 -0.89 0.10 4.99
C SER A 49 -1.47 -1.31 4.89
N LEU A 50 -2.09 -1.62 3.76
CA LEU A 50 -2.47 -2.97 3.36
C LEU A 50 -1.59 -3.39 2.18
N ILE A 51 -0.79 -4.43 2.38
CA ILE A 51 -0.16 -5.16 1.27
C ILE A 51 -1.16 -6.22 0.83
N PHE A 52 -1.55 -6.21 -0.45
CA PHE A 52 -2.55 -7.13 -0.97
C PHE A 52 -1.97 -8.00 -2.08
N GLY A 53 -2.57 -9.17 -2.24
CA GLY A 53 -2.22 -10.14 -3.27
C GLY A 53 -3.41 -11.03 -3.60
N SER A 54 -3.16 -12.14 -4.29
CA SER A 54 -4.19 -13.15 -4.56
C SER A 54 -3.85 -14.48 -3.95
N ASP A 55 -4.86 -15.23 -3.52
CA ASP A 55 -4.71 -16.61 -3.06
C ASP A 55 -4.26 -17.57 -4.17
N THR A 56 -4.40 -17.18 -5.44
CA THR A 56 -4.10 -18.06 -6.58
C THR A 56 -3.29 -17.36 -7.65
N ALA A 57 -2.36 -18.09 -8.27
CA ALA A 57 -1.65 -17.61 -9.45
C ALA A 57 -2.55 -17.65 -10.70
N GLY A 58 -2.32 -16.77 -11.65
CA GLY A 58 -3.10 -16.72 -12.89
C GLY A 58 -2.91 -15.43 -13.66
N GLN A 59 -3.76 -15.20 -14.65
CA GLN A 59 -3.77 -13.95 -15.39
C GLN A 59 -4.67 -12.92 -14.70
N LEU A 60 -4.15 -11.74 -14.41
CA LEU A 60 -4.91 -10.62 -13.87
C LEU A 60 -5.91 -10.13 -14.93
N SER A 61 -7.19 -10.43 -14.74
CA SER A 61 -8.23 -10.04 -15.69
C SER A 61 -8.65 -8.59 -15.49
N SER A 62 -8.80 -8.17 -14.23
CA SER A 62 -9.19 -6.80 -13.88
C SER A 62 -8.84 -6.49 -12.42
N ILE A 63 -8.67 -5.21 -12.14
CA ILE A 63 -8.54 -4.62 -10.80
C ILE A 63 -9.14 -3.22 -10.84
N THR A 64 -9.80 -2.78 -9.77
CA THR A 64 -10.38 -1.44 -9.69
C THR A 64 -9.31 -0.38 -9.93
N ALA A 65 -9.59 0.58 -10.81
CA ALA A 65 -8.67 1.69 -11.07
C ALA A 65 -8.53 2.56 -9.80
N VAL A 66 -7.35 3.13 -9.57
CA VAL A 66 -7.08 3.92 -8.34
C VAL A 66 -8.08 5.07 -8.16
N GLU A 67 -8.48 5.74 -9.24
CA GLU A 67 -9.45 6.84 -9.16
C GLU A 67 -10.87 6.36 -8.80
N GLU A 68 -11.28 5.19 -9.25
CA GLU A 68 -12.53 4.57 -8.82
C GLU A 68 -12.45 4.08 -7.37
N LEU A 69 -11.29 3.58 -6.95
CA LEU A 69 -11.04 3.17 -5.58
C LEU A 69 -11.15 4.35 -4.61
N LYS A 70 -10.65 5.54 -4.97
CA LYS A 70 -10.83 6.76 -4.17
C LYS A 70 -12.31 7.14 -3.98
N ASN A 71 -13.16 6.90 -4.98
CA ASN A 71 -14.59 7.20 -4.89
C ASN A 71 -15.33 6.24 -3.95
N THR A 72 -14.91 4.97 -3.92
CA THR A 72 -15.55 3.91 -3.12
C THR A 72 -14.94 3.74 -1.73
N PHE A 73 -13.69 4.21 -1.54
CA PHE A 73 -12.94 4.21 -0.29
C PHE A 73 -12.31 5.60 -0.07
N PRO A 74 -13.07 6.59 0.42
CA PRO A 74 -12.61 7.99 0.54
C PRO A 74 -11.43 8.19 1.49
N GLU A 75 -11.17 7.24 2.38
CA GLU A 75 -10.02 7.26 3.30
C GLU A 75 -8.70 6.90 2.60
N LEU A 76 -8.75 6.49 1.32
CA LEU A 76 -7.57 6.12 0.53
C LEU A 76 -6.66 7.32 0.34
N ILE A 77 -5.40 7.15 0.71
CA ILE A 77 -4.34 8.13 0.48
C ILE A 77 -3.64 7.80 -0.85
N GLU A 78 -3.21 6.56 -0.99
CA GLU A 78 -2.43 6.09 -2.13
C GLU A 78 -2.70 4.60 -2.37
N CYS A 79 -2.70 4.18 -3.63
CA CYS A 79 -2.71 2.77 -3.99
C CYS A 79 -1.74 2.57 -5.14
N ARG A 80 -0.82 1.61 -4.99
CA ARG A 80 0.14 1.23 -6.03
C ARG A 80 -0.10 -0.20 -6.44
N PHE A 81 -0.19 -0.41 -7.74
CA PHE A 81 -0.23 -1.73 -8.34
C PHE A 81 1.13 -2.07 -8.94
N ASN A 82 1.60 -3.29 -8.71
CA ASN A 82 2.83 -3.84 -9.28
C ASN A 82 2.58 -4.49 -10.66
N TYR A 83 1.31 -4.73 -10.99
CA TYR A 83 0.86 -5.42 -12.19
C TYR A 83 -0.31 -4.67 -12.83
N GLN A 84 -0.54 -4.93 -14.11
CA GLN A 84 -1.67 -4.42 -14.89
C GLN A 84 -2.51 -5.56 -15.46
N ALA A 85 -3.72 -5.24 -15.91
CA ALA A 85 -4.59 -6.23 -16.55
C ALA A 85 -3.88 -6.89 -17.75
N GLY A 86 -3.96 -8.21 -17.81
CA GLY A 86 -3.26 -9.05 -18.79
C GLY A 86 -1.98 -9.71 -18.25
N ASP A 87 -1.38 -9.19 -17.18
CA ASP A 87 -0.17 -9.77 -16.59
C ASP A 87 -0.44 -11.12 -15.92
N HIS A 88 0.59 -11.97 -15.89
CA HIS A 88 0.57 -13.17 -15.04
C HIS A 88 1.06 -12.80 -13.65
N VAL A 89 0.30 -13.20 -12.63
CA VAL A 89 0.58 -12.86 -11.24
C VAL A 89 0.72 -14.12 -10.38
N PRO A 90 1.63 -14.11 -9.39
CA PRO A 90 1.81 -15.24 -8.47
C PRO A 90 0.71 -15.31 -7.40
N ALA A 91 0.61 -16.46 -6.74
CA ALA A 91 -0.10 -16.55 -5.47
C ALA A 91 0.68 -15.80 -4.37
N PHE A 92 -0.04 -15.21 -3.43
CA PHE A 92 0.50 -14.36 -2.39
C PHE A 92 0.97 -15.17 -1.18
N GLU A 93 2.22 -15.61 -1.25
CA GLU A 93 2.87 -16.38 -0.18
C GLU A 93 3.73 -15.48 0.73
N HIS A 94 4.25 -14.38 0.19
CA HIS A 94 5.04 -13.38 0.91
C HIS A 94 4.97 -12.01 0.22
N SER A 95 5.40 -10.95 0.88
CA SER A 95 5.34 -9.56 0.38
C SER A 95 5.97 -9.34 -1.00
N GLY A 96 7.01 -10.09 -1.37
CA GLY A 96 7.59 -10.06 -2.73
C GLY A 96 6.64 -10.50 -3.86
N ASN A 97 5.57 -11.23 -3.54
CA ASN A 97 4.53 -11.67 -4.48
C ASN A 97 3.28 -10.78 -4.41
N SER A 98 3.37 -9.62 -3.75
CA SER A 98 2.25 -8.70 -3.63
C SER A 98 1.84 -8.14 -5.00
N LEU A 99 0.53 -7.97 -5.16
CA LEU A 99 -0.03 -7.25 -6.30
C LEU A 99 0.07 -5.74 -6.13
N GLY A 100 0.27 -5.28 -4.91
CA GLY A 100 0.39 -3.88 -4.59
C GLY A 100 0.30 -3.60 -3.10
N TYR A 101 0.22 -2.30 -2.79
CA TYR A 101 -0.12 -1.83 -1.47
C TYR A 101 -1.04 -0.61 -1.53
N ALA A 102 -1.82 -0.43 -0.47
CA ALA A 102 -2.70 0.72 -0.29
C ALA A 102 -2.42 1.38 1.06
N LEU A 103 -2.33 2.70 1.06
CA LEU A 103 -2.19 3.55 2.24
C LEU A 103 -3.51 4.27 2.46
N PHE A 104 -3.98 4.32 3.71
CA PHE A 104 -5.25 4.96 4.03
C PHE A 104 -5.26 5.53 5.44
N TYR A 105 -6.10 6.54 5.66
CA TYR A 105 -6.36 7.06 7.00
C TYR A 105 -7.27 6.11 7.78
N CYS A 106 -7.04 6.04 9.10
CA CYS A 106 -7.90 5.30 10.02
C CYS A 106 -8.62 6.31 10.93
N PRO A 107 -9.87 6.67 10.64
CA PRO A 107 -10.69 7.48 11.55
C PRO A 107 -10.72 6.87 12.96
N LEU A 108 -10.84 7.70 14.00
CA LEU A 108 -10.78 7.24 15.40
C LEU A 108 -11.92 6.28 15.76
N GLU A 109 -13.06 6.45 15.10
CA GLU A 109 -14.26 5.62 15.23
C GLU A 109 -14.21 4.34 14.37
N SER A 110 -13.19 4.18 13.53
CA SER A 110 -13.03 3.00 12.67
C SER A 110 -12.17 1.93 13.32
N ASP A 111 -12.44 0.67 13.02
CA ASP A 111 -11.55 -0.43 13.34
C ASP A 111 -10.78 -0.91 12.09
N TYR A 112 -9.52 -1.29 12.30
CA TYR A 112 -8.65 -1.71 11.21
C TYR A 112 -9.21 -2.92 10.42
N PRO A 113 -9.70 -4.01 11.05
CA PRO A 113 -10.30 -5.13 10.31
C PRO A 113 -11.45 -4.73 9.39
N SER A 114 -12.39 -3.90 9.84
CA SER A 114 -13.50 -3.42 9.00
C SER A 114 -13.02 -2.57 7.82
N MET A 115 -12.01 -1.72 8.06
CA MET A 115 -11.38 -0.92 7.00
C MET A 115 -10.73 -1.82 5.94
N ILE A 116 -10.02 -2.87 6.36
CA ILE A 116 -9.42 -3.85 5.44
C ILE A 116 -10.49 -4.59 4.63
N ASN A 117 -11.54 -5.09 5.27
CA ASN A 117 -12.62 -5.80 4.57
C ASN A 117 -13.29 -4.92 3.51
N ARG A 118 -13.56 -3.65 3.85
CA ARG A 118 -14.10 -2.66 2.89
C ARG A 118 -13.14 -2.41 1.72
N LEU A 119 -11.86 -2.19 2.02
CA LEU A 119 -10.85 -1.93 0.99
C LEU A 119 -10.67 -3.13 0.06
N GLN A 120 -10.62 -4.35 0.61
CA GLN A 120 -10.54 -5.58 -0.18
C GLN A 120 -11.77 -5.78 -1.07
N ALA A 121 -12.97 -5.49 -0.55
CA ALA A 121 -14.19 -5.52 -1.36
C ALA A 121 -14.17 -4.47 -2.49
N ALA A 122 -13.61 -3.28 -2.23
CA ALA A 122 -13.51 -2.20 -3.21
C ALA A 122 -12.45 -2.43 -4.30
N LEU A 123 -11.40 -3.21 -4.02
CA LEU A 123 -10.34 -3.53 -4.99
C LEU A 123 -10.82 -4.36 -6.19
N GLN A 124 -11.93 -5.11 -6.05
CA GLN A 124 -12.55 -5.95 -7.10
C GLN A 124 -11.54 -6.69 -7.98
N LEU A 125 -10.59 -7.38 -7.35
CA LEU A 125 -9.53 -8.13 -8.02
C LEU A 125 -10.10 -9.40 -8.69
N ASN A 126 -9.85 -9.58 -9.99
CA ASN A 126 -10.24 -10.79 -10.71
C ASN A 126 -9.03 -11.46 -11.38
N ILE A 127 -8.84 -12.74 -11.07
CA ILE A 127 -7.79 -13.56 -11.66
C ILE A 127 -8.41 -14.74 -12.39
N LYS A 128 -8.02 -14.91 -13.65
CA LYS A 128 -8.32 -16.09 -14.44
C LYS A 128 -7.25 -17.14 -14.19
N GLN A 129 -7.66 -18.25 -13.60
CA GLN A 129 -6.78 -19.41 -13.46
C GLN A 129 -6.53 -20.00 -14.84
N ASN A 130 -5.27 -20.33 -15.13
CA ASN A 130 -4.95 -21.15 -16.28
C ASN A 130 -5.44 -22.56 -15.95
N LEU A 131 -6.62 -22.93 -16.48
CA LEU A 131 -7.06 -24.31 -16.55
C LEU A 131 -6.08 -25.03 -17.48
N ASN A 132 -4.98 -25.56 -16.93
CA ASN A 132 -4.29 -26.63 -17.63
C ASN A 132 -5.25 -27.82 -17.59
N PRO A 133 -5.71 -28.35 -18.74
CA PRO A 133 -6.42 -29.61 -18.73
C PRO A 133 -5.42 -30.65 -18.21
N SER A 134 -5.76 -31.28 -17.10
CA SER A 134 -5.04 -32.45 -16.58
C SER A 134 -4.92 -33.46 -17.72
N ASN A 135 -3.68 -33.78 -18.13
CA ASN A 135 -3.38 -34.90 -19.03
C ASN A 135 -3.69 -36.23 -18.34
#